data_AF-A0A367LU50-F1
#
_entry.id   AF-A0A367LU50-F1
#
_cell.length_a   1.000
_cell.length_b   1.000
_cell.length_c   1.000
_cell.angle_alpha   90.00
_cell.angle_beta   90.00
_cell.angle_gamma   90.00
#
_symmetry.space_group_name_H-M   'P 1'
#
loop_
_entity.id
_entity.type
_entity.pdbx_description
1 polymer ?
#
loop_
_entity_poly.entity_id
_entity_poly.type
_entity_poly.pdbx_seq_one_letter_code
_entity_poly.pdbx_strand_id
1 'polypeptide(L)'
;GAADLAISGLIIPGHLGADLSVVEFVAVAHPDHPLHRLQRELTHQDLETQMQVVIRDSGRLQPRDHGWLGAEQRWTVGSLATAATFVGNGLGFA
;
A
#
# COMPACT_ATOMS: atom_id res chain seq x y z
N GLY A 1 2.41 -27.02 15.95
CA GLY A 1 2.34 -26.12 14.79
C GLY A 1 3.35 -24.99 15.00
N ALA A 2 3.69 -24.22 13.96
CA ALA A 2 4.67 -23.14 14.09
C ALA A 2 4.12 -21.88 14.80
N ALA A 3 2.81 -21.80 15.04
CA ALA A 3 2.13 -20.77 15.81
C ALA A 3 0.82 -21.33 16.40
N ASP A 4 0.36 -20.75 17.52
CA ASP A 4 -0.93 -21.07 18.16
C ASP A 4 -2.03 -20.07 17.77
N LEU A 5 -1.65 -18.87 17.31
CA LEU A 5 -2.55 -17.81 16.83
C LEU A 5 -1.88 -17.06 15.66
N ALA A 6 -2.67 -16.72 14.64
CA ALA A 6 -2.23 -15.90 13.51
C ALA A 6 -3.20 -14.74 13.28
N ILE A 7 -2.66 -13.55 13.02
CA ILE A 7 -3.42 -12.38 12.55
C ILE A 7 -3.06 -12.18 11.08
N SER A 8 -4.05 -12.16 10.21
CA SER A 8 -3.85 -12.05 8.77
C SER A 8 -4.93 -11.21 8.11
N GLY A 9 -4.58 -10.49 7.05
CA GLY A 9 -5.54 -9.89 6.12
C GLY A 9 -6.07 -10.88 5.08
N LEU A 10 -5.70 -12.17 5.18
CA LEU A 10 -6.09 -13.23 4.24
C LEU A 10 -6.89 -14.31 4.97
N ILE A 11 -7.83 -14.91 4.24
CA ILE A 11 -8.46 -16.16 4.68
C ILE A 11 -7.45 -17.30 4.51
N ILE A 12 -7.23 -18.06 5.58
CA ILE A 12 -6.33 -19.22 5.59
C ILE A 12 -7.19 -20.50 5.57
N PRO A 13 -7.28 -21.21 4.43
CA PRO A 13 -8.10 -22.42 4.34
C PRO A 13 -7.69 -23.48 5.36
N GLY A 14 -8.67 -24.24 5.85
CA GLY A 14 -8.44 -25.31 6.83
C GLY A 14 -8.22 -24.85 8.27
N HIS A 15 -8.34 -23.55 8.55
CA HIS A 15 -8.22 -22.98 9.89
C HIS A 15 -9.50 -22.23 10.27
N LEU A 16 -9.87 -22.26 11.55
CA LEU A 16 -10.97 -21.45 12.08
C LEU A 16 -10.48 -20.00 12.22
N GLY A 17 -11.27 -19.06 11.71
CA GLY A 17 -10.99 -17.63 11.83
C GLY A 17 -12.20 -16.88 12.37
N ALA A 18 -11.94 -15.67 12.88
CA ALA A 18 -12.94 -14.70 13.26
C ALA A 18 -12.55 -13.34 12.68
N ASP A 19 -13.53 -12.59 12.18
CA ASP A 19 -13.29 -11.24 11.69
C ASP A 19 -12.92 -10.32 12.87
N LEU A 20 -11.81 -9.60 12.73
CA LEU A 20 -11.36 -8.64 13.75
C LEU A 20 -11.91 -7.24 13.45
N SER A 21 -11.66 -6.75 12.23
CA SER A 21 -12.11 -5.45 11.77
C SER A 21 -11.92 -5.30 10.26
N VAL A 22 -12.53 -4.26 9.69
CA VAL A 22 -12.21 -3.78 8.35
C VAL A 22 -11.04 -2.80 8.44
N VAL A 23 -10.13 -2.84 7.46
CA VAL A 23 -9.02 -1.89 7.31
C VAL A 23 -9.22 -1.14 6.00
N GLU A 24 -9.26 0.18 6.08
CA GLU A 24 -9.32 1.06 4.90
C GLU A 24 -7.91 1.44 4.46
N PHE A 25 -7.66 1.38 3.16
CA PHE A 25 -6.42 1.85 2.55
C PHE A 25 -6.66 3.26 2.00
N VAL A 26 -5.88 4.22 2.50
CA VAL A 26 -5.96 5.63 2.08
C VAL A 26 -4.66 6.00 1.40
N ALA A 27 -4.76 6.56 0.19
CA ALA A 27 -3.60 7.08 -0.53
C ALA A 27 -3.02 8.29 0.22
N VAL A 28 -1.72 8.27 0.49
CA VAL A 28 -1.02 9.34 1.23
C VAL A 28 0.14 9.91 0.43
N ALA A 29 0.33 11.23 0.51
CA ALA A 29 1.42 11.96 -0.13
C ALA A 29 1.88 13.13 0.76
N HIS A 30 3.11 13.60 0.56
CA HIS A 30 3.64 14.81 1.23
C HIS A 30 2.68 16.00 1.06
N PRO A 31 2.47 16.88 2.07
CA PRO A 31 1.55 18.01 1.98
C PRO A 31 1.73 18.92 0.75
N ASP A 32 2.98 19.12 0.30
CA ASP A 32 3.28 19.95 -0.88
C ASP A 32 3.18 19.20 -2.23
N HIS A 33 2.81 17.92 -2.22
CA HIS A 33 2.71 17.08 -3.43
C HIS A 33 1.63 17.62 -4.40
N PRO A 34 1.83 17.54 -5.73
CA PRO A 34 0.88 18.06 -6.71
C PRO A 34 -0.57 17.59 -6.53
N LEU A 35 -0.78 16.35 -6.07
CA LEU A 35 -2.11 15.81 -5.75
C LEU A 35 -2.89 16.69 -4.77
N HIS A 36 -2.26 17.19 -3.70
CA HIS A 36 -2.94 18.05 -2.71
C HIS A 36 -3.24 19.44 -3.25
N ARG A 37 -2.54 19.88 -4.30
CA ARG A 37 -2.76 21.19 -4.95
C ARG A 37 -3.98 21.20 -5.86
N LEU A 38 -4.55 20.04 -6.21
CA LEU A 38 -5.77 19.96 -7.02
C LEU A 38 -7.00 20.51 -6.29
N GLN A 39 -6.98 20.56 -4.95
CA GLN A 39 -8.05 21.11 -4.10
C GLN A 39 -9.45 20.56 -4.41
N ARG A 40 -9.53 19.29 -4.78
CA ARG A 40 -10.76 18.52 -5.00
C ARG A 40 -10.54 17.07 -4.63
N GLU A 41 -11.60 16.28 -4.59
CA GLU A 41 -11.48 14.83 -4.50
C GLU A 41 -10.62 14.30 -5.66
N LEU A 42 -9.71 13.39 -5.30
CA LEU A 42 -8.82 12.74 -6.25
C LEU A 42 -9.60 11.69 -7.03
N THR A 43 -9.42 11.70 -8.34
CA THR A 43 -9.92 10.65 -9.22
C THR A 43 -8.84 9.60 -9.41
N HIS A 44 -9.26 8.46 -9.95
CA HIS A 44 -8.32 7.41 -10.28
C HIS A 44 -7.22 7.89 -11.23
N GLN A 45 -7.61 8.62 -12.28
CA GLN A 45 -6.71 9.16 -13.29
C GLN A 45 -5.67 10.13 -12.73
N ASP A 46 -6.00 10.88 -11.67
CA ASP A 46 -5.02 11.77 -11.02
C ASP A 46 -3.85 10.98 -10.45
N LEU A 47 -4.14 9.82 -9.83
CA LEU A 47 -3.13 8.94 -9.23
C LEU A 47 -2.33 8.18 -10.29
N GLU A 48 -2.93 7.80 -11.42
CA GLU A 48 -2.25 7.05 -12.49
C GLU A 48 -1.01 7.78 -13.03
N THR A 49 -1.08 9.11 -13.08
CA THR A 49 0.00 9.97 -13.59
C THR A 49 1.11 10.27 -12.58
N GLN A 50 0.93 9.87 -11.32
CA GLN A 50 1.89 10.15 -10.24
C GLN A 50 2.72 8.91 -9.92
N MET A 51 3.90 9.14 -9.35
CA MET A 51 4.76 8.07 -8.89
C MET A 51 4.16 7.38 -7.67
N GLN A 52 3.97 6.06 -7.77
CA GLN A 52 3.54 5.24 -6.65
C GLN A 52 4.75 4.55 -6.01
N VAL A 53 4.93 4.76 -4.71
CA VAL A 53 5.91 4.08 -3.88
C VAL A 53 5.28 2.80 -3.35
N VAL A 54 5.83 1.64 -3.72
CA VAL A 54 5.26 0.36 -3.32
C VAL A 54 6.26 -0.47 -2.53
N ILE A 55 5.80 -1.08 -1.45
CA ILE A 55 6.63 -1.94 -0.61
C ILE A 55 6.66 -3.32 -1.24
N ARG A 56 7.87 -3.86 -1.46
CA ARG A 56 8.08 -5.24 -1.91
C ARG A 56 7.47 -6.19 -0.89
N ASP A 57 6.66 -7.14 -1.37
CA ASP A 57 6.24 -8.28 -0.57
C ASP A 57 7.47 -9.13 -0.17
N SER A 58 7.70 -9.29 1.13
CA SER A 58 8.76 -10.12 1.70
C SER A 58 8.37 -11.60 1.82
N GLY A 59 7.11 -11.94 1.53
CA GLY A 59 6.59 -13.29 1.51
C GLY A 59 7.33 -14.16 0.49
N ARG A 60 7.79 -15.34 0.92
CA ARG A 60 8.49 -16.30 0.04
C ARG A 60 7.52 -17.16 -0.79
N LEU A 61 6.27 -17.25 -0.37
CA LEU A 61 5.22 -18.07 -0.99
C LEU A 61 4.18 -17.15 -1.62
N GLN A 62 4.06 -17.19 -2.95
CA GLN A 62 3.16 -16.34 -3.75
C GLN A 62 3.31 -14.84 -3.43
N PRO A 63 4.33 -14.17 -3.99
CA PRO A 63 4.41 -12.71 -3.91
C PRO A 63 3.12 -12.12 -4.45
N ARG A 64 2.43 -11.30 -3.66
CA ARG A 64 1.19 -10.69 -4.12
C ARG A 64 1.30 -9.18 -4.15
N ASP A 65 1.14 -8.63 -5.35
CA ASP A 65 0.92 -7.21 -5.57
C ASP A 65 -0.55 -6.90 -5.30
N HIS A 66 -0.94 -6.65 -4.04
CA HIS A 66 -2.26 -6.14 -3.68
C HIS A 66 -2.20 -4.64 -3.38
N GLY A 67 -3.25 -3.92 -3.78
CA GLY A 67 -3.38 -2.48 -3.60
C GLY A 67 -3.70 -1.76 -4.91
N TRP A 68 -3.49 -0.45 -4.94
CA TRP A 68 -3.56 0.34 -6.17
C TRP A 68 -2.49 -0.13 -7.17
N LEU A 69 -2.88 -0.57 -8.36
CA LEU A 69 -1.97 -1.05 -9.43
C LEU A 69 -2.03 -0.20 -10.70
N GLY A 70 -2.73 0.93 -10.66
CA GLY A 70 -2.99 1.77 -11.84
C GLY A 70 -1.91 2.80 -12.14
N ALA A 71 -0.97 3.06 -11.22
CA ALA A 71 0.07 4.05 -11.44
C ALA A 71 1.02 3.60 -12.56
N GLU A 72 1.19 4.44 -13.58
CA GLU A 72 2.09 4.17 -14.71
C GLU A 72 3.55 4.11 -14.26
N GLN A 73 3.89 4.83 -13.18
CA GLN A 73 5.22 4.90 -12.59
C GLN A 73 5.24 4.31 -11.19
N ARG A 74 6.06 3.26 -10.99
CA ARG A 74 6.17 2.53 -9.71
C ARG A 74 7.61 2.47 -9.22
N TRP A 75 7.84 2.87 -7.97
CA TRP A 75 9.09 2.65 -7.25
C TRP A 75 8.91 1.63 -6.14
N THR A 76 9.49 0.44 -6.34
CA THR A 76 9.42 -0.62 -5.35
C THR A 76 10.56 -0.50 -4.33
N VAL A 77 10.21 -0.35 -3.05
CA VAL A 77 11.14 -0.25 -1.92
C VAL A 77 11.11 -1.50 -1.04
N GLY A 78 12.19 -1.74 -0.29
CA GLY A 78 12.34 -2.99 0.50
C GLY A 78 11.63 -2.99 1.86
N SER A 79 11.10 -1.86 2.33
CA SER A 79 10.47 -1.77 3.65
C SER A 79 9.47 -0.63 3.76
N LEU A 80 8.55 -0.75 4.73
CA LEU A 80 7.61 0.31 5.10
C LEU A 80 8.33 1.60 5.52
N ALA A 81 9.44 1.49 6.26
CA ALA A 81 10.22 2.65 6.71
C ALA A 81 10.80 3.42 5.51
N THR A 82 11.32 2.71 4.51
CA THR A 82 11.82 3.34 3.28
C THR A 82 10.68 4.02 2.50
N ALA A 83 9.51 3.38 2.42
CA ALA A 83 8.34 3.97 1.78
C ALA A 83 7.91 5.27 2.46
N ALA A 84 7.81 5.25 3.79
CA ALA A 84 7.49 6.43 4.59
C ALA A 84 8.48 7.57 4.37
N THR A 85 9.79 7.28 4.29
CA THR A 85 10.80 8.29 3.94
C THR A 85 10.58 8.86 2.54
N PHE A 86 10.28 8.04 1.53
CA PHE A 86 10.11 8.51 0.16
C PHE A 86 8.86 9.38 0.01
N VAL A 87 7.73 8.90 0.53
CA VAL A 87 6.47 9.66 0.55
C VAL A 87 6.63 10.94 1.38
N GLY A 88 7.29 10.86 2.54
CA GLY A 88 7.56 12.02 3.41
C GLY A 88 8.51 13.05 2.82
N ASN A 89 9.32 12.70 1.82
CA ASN A 89 10.14 13.64 1.04
C ASN A 89 9.47 14.08 -0.28
N GLY A 90 8.20 13.72 -0.50
CA GLY A 90 7.42 14.16 -1.66
C GLY A 90 7.75 13.46 -2.97
N LEU A 91 8.38 12.29 -2.93
CA LEU A 91 8.80 11.55 -4.13
C LEU A 91 7.65 10.77 -4.81
N GLY A 92 6.47 10.74 -4.20
CA GLY A 92 5.30 10.06 -4.73
C GLY A 92 4.21 9.90 -3.68
N PHE A 93 3.24 9.05 -3.98
CA PHE A 93 2.21 8.61 -3.04
C PHE A 93 2.36 7.11 -2.73
N ALA A 94 1.72 6.65 -1.66
CA ALA A 94 1.59 5.22 -1.34
C ALA A 94 0.15 4.89 -0.97
#